data_AF-A0AA87Y6Q0-F1
#
_entry.id   AF-A0AA87Y6Q0-F1
#
_cell.length_a   1.000
_cell.length_b   1.000
_cell.length_c   1.000
_cell.angle_alpha   90.00
_cell.angle_beta   90.00
_cell.angle_gamma   90.00
#
_symmetry.space_group_name_H-M   'P 1'
#
loop_
_entity.id
_entity.type
_entity.pdbx_description
1 polymer ?
#
loop_
_entity_poly.entity_id
_entity_poly.type
_entity_poly.pdbx_seq_one_letter_code
_entity_poly.pdbx_strand_id
1 'polypeptide(L)'
;MRDYTQMQSVTFGIDVLANSVWFFNREVTRDLVIELRDYDNQANGLPYTSVWAKVGTLDAGKTGWQHLSVTIDDTSVLGLPSGWGGYGAEDAQGNPFLPSDRTFASVLAGVDEVAFTTLVPGFVYGFTYFDVAVDNISISPVPEPAQGGMLLAGLAGMAALARRRARR
;
A
#
# COMPACT_ATOMS: atom_id res chain seq x y z
N MET A 1 -7.86 13.25 -4.57
CA MET A 1 -6.70 12.88 -5.41
C MET A 1 -5.36 13.25 -4.79
N ARG A 2 -4.44 12.28 -4.68
CA ARG A 2 -3.02 12.42 -4.35
C ARG A 2 -2.19 11.65 -5.37
N ASP A 3 -1.13 12.29 -5.85
CA ASP A 3 -0.18 11.72 -6.80
C ASP A 3 1.00 11.09 -6.04
N TYR A 4 1.07 9.76 -6.04
CA TYR A 4 2.18 9.01 -5.43
C TYR A 4 3.39 8.82 -6.35
N THR A 5 3.27 9.15 -7.65
CA THR A 5 4.38 9.06 -8.62
C THR A 5 5.43 10.16 -8.40
N GLN A 6 5.10 11.18 -7.60
CA GLN A 6 6.04 12.22 -7.15
C GLN A 6 7.09 11.69 -6.15
N MET A 7 6.94 10.45 -5.67
CA MET A 7 7.89 9.77 -4.78
C MET A 7 8.45 8.57 -5.53
N GLN A 8 9.77 8.30 -5.46
CA GLN A 8 10.32 7.09 -6.08
C GLN A 8 9.68 5.82 -5.48
N SER A 9 9.54 5.81 -4.15
CA SER A 9 9.02 4.69 -3.39
C SER A 9 8.18 5.18 -2.21
N VAL A 10 7.14 4.43 -1.86
CA VAL A 10 6.20 4.74 -0.79
C VAL A 10 5.82 3.48 -0.02
N THR A 11 5.78 3.57 1.31
CA THR A 11 5.30 2.52 2.20
C THR A 11 3.97 2.92 2.81
N PHE A 12 3.02 1.98 2.80
CA PHE A 12 1.76 2.08 3.51
C PHE A 12 1.77 1.09 4.66
N GLY A 13 1.41 1.56 5.86
CA GLY A 13 1.41 0.75 7.08
C GLY A 13 0.13 0.90 7.89
N ILE A 14 -0.21 -0.15 8.64
CA ILE A 14 -1.34 -0.21 9.56
C ILE A 14 -1.03 -1.18 10.70
N ASP A 15 -1.33 -0.79 11.93
CA ASP A 15 -1.32 -1.70 13.07
C ASP A 15 -2.71 -2.27 13.29
N VAL A 16 -2.80 -3.59 13.45
CA VAL A 16 -4.08 -4.28 13.68
C VAL A 16 -3.99 -5.24 14.85
N LEU A 17 -5.09 -5.34 15.59
CA LEU A 17 -5.32 -6.39 16.57
C LEU A 17 -6.69 -7.02 16.26
N ALA A 18 -6.69 -8.27 15.82
CA ALA A 18 -7.92 -9.02 15.59
C ALA A 18 -8.25 -9.82 16.85
N ASN A 19 -9.36 -9.50 17.51
CA ASN A 19 -9.87 -10.27 18.65
C ASN A 19 -10.81 -11.39 18.18
N SER A 20 -11.59 -11.14 17.12
CA SER A 20 -12.46 -12.13 16.49
C SER A 20 -12.73 -11.79 15.03
N VAL A 21 -12.76 -12.82 14.19
CA VAL A 21 -13.26 -12.74 12.82
C VAL A 21 -14.18 -13.94 12.62
N TRP A 22 -15.47 -13.72 12.86
CA TRP A 22 -16.45 -14.79 13.01
C TRP A 22 -17.32 -14.97 11.76
N PHE A 23 -17.31 -16.18 11.20
CA PHE A 23 -18.07 -16.53 10.00
C PHE A 23 -18.59 -17.96 10.09
N PHE A 24 -19.90 -18.16 9.86
CA PHE A 24 -20.53 -19.48 9.91
C PHE A 24 -20.19 -20.29 11.17
N ASN A 25 -20.43 -19.67 12.33
CA ASN A 25 -20.27 -20.31 13.65
C ASN A 25 -18.85 -20.83 13.95
N ARG A 26 -17.83 -20.20 13.38
CA ARG A 26 -16.41 -20.46 13.67
C ARG A 26 -15.56 -19.21 13.46
N GLU A 27 -14.42 -19.19 14.13
CA GLU A 27 -13.34 -18.25 13.81
C GLU A 27 -12.76 -18.59 12.43
N VAL A 28 -12.48 -17.55 11.64
CA VAL A 28 -11.84 -17.66 10.34
C VAL A 28 -10.75 -16.60 10.21
N THR A 29 -9.89 -16.76 9.23
CA THR A 29 -8.96 -15.70 8.84
C THR A 29 -9.53 -14.90 7.66
N ARG A 30 -9.13 -13.63 7.56
CA ARG A 30 -9.43 -12.78 6.39
C ARG A 30 -8.18 -12.07 5.95
N ASP A 31 -7.96 -12.04 4.64
CA ASP A 31 -6.90 -11.22 4.09
C ASP A 31 -7.21 -9.75 4.33
N LEU A 32 -6.17 -8.99 4.68
CA LEU A 32 -6.21 -7.55 4.68
C LEU A 32 -5.45 -7.08 3.45
N VAL A 33 -6.13 -6.36 2.58
CA VAL A 33 -5.54 -5.75 1.39
C VAL A 33 -5.54 -4.24 1.54
N ILE A 34 -4.54 -3.60 0.95
CA ILE A 34 -4.62 -2.19 0.60
C ILE A 34 -5.11 -2.10 -0.83
N GLU A 35 -6.00 -1.16 -1.09
CA GLU A 35 -6.52 -0.83 -2.41
C GLU A 35 -6.43 0.67 -2.61
N LEU A 36 -5.75 1.07 -3.69
CA LEU A 36 -5.56 2.46 -4.08
C LEU A 36 -6.55 2.77 -5.20
N ARG A 37 -7.63 3.48 -4.86
CA ARG A 37 -8.77 3.71 -5.76
C ARG A 37 -8.70 5.08 -6.41
N ASP A 38 -8.96 5.09 -7.71
CA ASP A 38 -9.09 6.26 -8.57
C ASP A 38 -10.54 6.31 -9.07
N TYR A 39 -11.31 7.28 -8.57
CA TYR A 39 -12.73 7.44 -8.89
C TYR A 39 -12.95 8.31 -10.12
N ASP A 40 -11.93 9.04 -10.58
CA ASP A 40 -12.01 9.94 -11.73
C ASP A 40 -11.92 9.18 -13.07
N ASN A 41 -11.28 8.00 -13.05
CA ASN A 41 -11.04 7.20 -14.25
C ASN A 41 -11.74 5.84 -14.16
N GLN A 42 -13.06 5.88 -13.94
CA GLN A 42 -13.94 4.71 -13.98
C GLN A 42 -13.98 4.12 -15.39
N ALA A 43 -13.94 2.79 -15.48
CA ALA A 43 -13.99 2.08 -16.75
C ALA A 43 -14.95 0.90 -16.66
N ASN A 44 -15.46 0.46 -17.81
CA ASN A 44 -16.26 -0.78 -17.95
C ASN A 44 -17.50 -0.87 -17.04
N GLY A 45 -18.06 0.27 -16.63
CA GLY A 45 -19.23 0.33 -15.74
C GLY A 45 -18.93 0.00 -14.28
N LEU A 46 -17.65 -0.11 -13.91
CA LEU A 46 -17.19 -0.35 -12.54
C LEU A 46 -17.01 0.98 -11.79
N PRO A 47 -17.17 0.99 -10.46
CA PRO A 47 -17.23 2.22 -9.66
C PRO A 47 -15.89 2.98 -9.54
N TYR A 48 -14.76 2.36 -9.89
CA TYR A 48 -13.43 2.95 -9.87
C TYR A 48 -12.44 2.05 -10.62
N THR A 49 -11.27 2.61 -10.94
CA THR A 49 -10.07 1.82 -11.27
C THR A 49 -9.19 1.74 -10.03
N SER A 50 -8.55 0.61 -9.76
CA SER A 50 -7.66 0.49 -8.61
C SER A 50 -6.48 -0.45 -8.85
N VAL A 51 -5.47 -0.30 -8.00
CA VAL A 51 -4.42 -1.29 -7.79
C VAL A 51 -4.42 -1.72 -6.34
N TRP A 52 -4.20 -3.00 -6.08
CA TRP A 52 -4.34 -3.56 -4.74
C TRP A 52 -3.27 -4.59 -4.43
N ALA A 53 -2.94 -4.74 -3.15
CA ALA A 53 -2.00 -5.76 -2.68
C ALA A 53 -2.41 -6.26 -1.30
N LYS A 54 -2.10 -7.52 -1.01
CA LYS A 54 -2.24 -8.07 0.34
C LYS A 54 -1.17 -7.50 1.25
N VAL A 55 -1.59 -6.84 2.33
CA VAL A 55 -0.71 -6.34 3.39
C VAL A 55 -0.54 -7.35 4.53
N GLY A 56 -1.50 -8.26 4.68
CA GLY A 56 -1.44 -9.30 5.70
C GLY A 56 -2.75 -10.06 5.84
N THR A 57 -2.98 -10.61 7.02
CA THR A 57 -4.17 -11.40 7.35
C THR A 57 -4.62 -11.04 8.76
N LEU A 58 -5.91 -10.74 8.91
CA LEU A 58 -6.60 -10.65 10.19
C LEU A 58 -6.84 -12.08 10.70
N ASP A 59 -6.24 -12.38 11.84
CA ASP A 59 -6.22 -13.70 12.44
C ASP A 59 -6.28 -13.58 13.96
N ALA A 60 -7.40 -14.00 14.55
CA ALA A 60 -7.64 -13.96 16.00
C ALA A 60 -6.73 -14.93 16.78
N GLY A 61 -6.05 -15.87 16.10
CA GLY A 61 -5.03 -16.72 16.70
C GLY A 61 -3.71 -15.99 16.99
N LYS A 62 -3.48 -14.80 16.41
CA LYS A 62 -2.29 -14.00 16.66
C LYS A 62 -2.48 -13.13 17.90
N THR A 63 -1.58 -13.27 18.86
CA THR A 63 -1.61 -12.49 20.09
C THR A 63 -0.93 -11.13 19.90
N GLY A 64 -1.59 -10.08 20.38
CA GLY A 64 -1.06 -8.71 20.38
C GLY A 64 -1.11 -8.00 19.02
N TRP A 65 -0.75 -6.72 19.05
CA TRP A 65 -0.73 -5.85 17.88
C TRP A 65 0.23 -6.35 16.80
N GLN A 66 -0.23 -6.34 15.56
CA GLN A 66 0.53 -6.72 14.37
C GLN A 66 0.74 -5.47 13.51
N HIS A 67 2.00 -5.14 13.22
CA HIS A 67 2.33 -4.13 12.21
C HIS A 67 2.32 -4.77 10.82
N LEU A 68 1.43 -4.30 9.96
CA LEU A 68 1.30 -4.75 8.57
C LEU A 68 1.67 -3.61 7.63
N SER A 69 2.41 -3.91 6.58
CA SER A 69 2.79 -2.90 5.60
C SER A 69 3.04 -3.49 4.21
N VAL A 70 2.95 -2.62 3.21
CA VAL A 70 3.44 -2.90 1.86
C VAL A 70 4.21 -1.69 1.36
N THR A 71 5.26 -1.96 0.61
CA THR A 71 6.06 -0.92 -0.05
C THR A 71 5.89 -1.05 -1.56
N ILE A 72 5.68 0.09 -2.21
CA ILE A 72 5.85 0.25 -3.65
C ILE A 72 7.28 0.69 -3.87
N ASP A 73 8.13 -0.19 -4.38
CA ASP A 73 9.57 0.07 -4.55
C ASP A 73 9.86 1.07 -5.68
N ASP A 74 9.00 1.09 -6.70
CA ASP A 74 9.09 2.01 -7.83
C ASP A 74 7.67 2.40 -8.27
N THR A 75 7.28 3.65 -8.03
CA THR A 75 5.95 4.18 -8.36
C THR A 75 5.78 4.53 -9.84
N SER A 76 6.87 4.51 -10.62
CA SER A 76 6.87 4.86 -12.05
C SER A 76 6.64 3.65 -12.96
N VAL A 77 6.61 2.44 -12.41
CA VAL A 77 6.41 1.21 -13.17
C VAL A 77 5.06 1.18 -13.89
N LEU A 78 5.08 0.70 -15.13
CA LEU A 78 3.88 0.65 -15.97
C LEU A 78 3.03 -0.61 -15.71
N GLY A 79 3.68 -1.76 -15.59
CA GLY A 79 3.02 -3.03 -15.29
C GLY A 79 2.73 -3.20 -13.80
N LEU A 80 1.82 -4.11 -13.47
CA LEU A 80 1.58 -4.52 -12.08
C LEU A 80 2.84 -5.19 -11.50
N PRO A 81 3.41 -4.68 -10.40
CA PRO A 81 4.49 -5.38 -9.71
C PRO A 81 4.04 -6.73 -9.15
N SER A 82 4.99 -7.60 -8.82
CA SER A 82 4.68 -8.87 -8.16
C SER A 82 3.90 -8.63 -6.85
N GLY A 83 2.83 -9.40 -6.64
CA GLY A 83 1.96 -9.25 -5.47
C GLY A 83 0.89 -8.16 -5.58
N TRP A 84 0.88 -7.38 -6.66
CA TRP A 84 -0.16 -6.39 -6.94
C TRP A 84 -1.16 -6.91 -7.98
N GLY A 85 -2.44 -6.68 -7.70
CA GLY A 85 -3.54 -6.88 -8.63
C GLY A 85 -4.08 -5.54 -9.16
N GLY A 86 -4.85 -5.63 -10.25
CA GLY A 86 -5.55 -4.50 -10.83
C GLY A 86 -7.07 -4.71 -10.82
N TYR A 87 -7.81 -3.62 -10.86
CA TYR A 87 -9.26 -3.59 -10.97
C TYR A 87 -9.68 -2.41 -11.86
N GLY A 88 -10.83 -2.56 -12.53
CA GLY A 88 -11.35 -1.58 -13.50
C GLY A 88 -11.81 -2.26 -14.80
N ALA A 89 -11.48 -3.53 -15.00
CA ALA A 89 -12.05 -4.42 -16.01
C ALA A 89 -12.14 -5.85 -15.45
N GLU A 90 -12.95 -6.70 -16.08
CA GLU A 90 -13.09 -8.11 -15.72
C GLU A 90 -13.00 -8.99 -16.98
N ASP A 91 -12.40 -10.17 -16.85
CA ASP A 91 -12.38 -11.14 -17.94
C ASP A 91 -13.72 -11.87 -18.05
N ALA A 92 -13.85 -12.78 -19.01
CA ALA A 92 -15.10 -13.54 -19.20
C ALA A 92 -15.44 -14.48 -18.02
N GLN A 93 -14.54 -14.66 -17.06
CA GLN A 93 -14.74 -15.43 -15.83
C GLN A 93 -14.99 -14.53 -14.61
N GLY A 94 -14.99 -13.20 -14.78
CA GLY A 94 -15.14 -12.24 -13.70
C GLY A 94 -13.86 -11.98 -12.92
N ASN A 95 -12.69 -12.42 -13.39
CA ASN A 95 -11.44 -12.09 -12.72
C ASN A 95 -11.09 -10.63 -13.04
N PRO A 96 -10.81 -9.80 -12.01
CA PRO A 96 -10.50 -8.41 -12.22
C PRO A 96 -9.09 -8.26 -12.78
N PHE A 97 -8.93 -7.27 -13.65
CA PHE A 97 -7.63 -6.84 -14.15
C PHE A 97 -7.61 -5.33 -14.38
N LEU A 98 -6.41 -4.79 -14.54
CA LEU A 98 -6.23 -3.38 -14.84
C LEU A 98 -6.57 -3.12 -16.33
N PRO A 99 -7.48 -2.19 -16.66
CA PRO A 99 -7.81 -1.86 -18.05
C PRO A 99 -6.58 -1.58 -18.91
N SER A 100 -6.63 -1.96 -20.19
CA SER A 100 -5.47 -1.89 -21.11
C SER A 100 -4.97 -0.46 -21.38
N ASP A 101 -5.81 0.54 -21.16
CA ASP A 101 -5.51 1.96 -21.25
C ASP A 101 -4.97 2.54 -19.94
N ARG A 102 -4.83 1.72 -18.90
CA ARG A 102 -4.30 2.09 -17.59
C ARG A 102 -3.01 1.34 -17.28
N THR A 103 -2.13 2.02 -16.56
CA THR A 103 -0.88 1.48 -16.01
C THR A 103 -0.88 1.62 -14.50
N PHE A 104 -0.04 0.86 -13.82
CA PHE A 104 0.13 0.95 -12.37
C PHE A 104 0.45 2.40 -11.95
N ALA A 105 1.47 3.02 -12.57
CA ALA A 105 1.79 4.44 -12.37
C ALA A 105 0.61 5.40 -12.65
N SER A 106 -0.19 5.14 -13.69
CA SER A 106 -1.34 6.01 -14.00
C SER A 106 -2.41 6.00 -12.92
N VAL A 107 -2.57 4.88 -12.20
CA VAL A 107 -3.50 4.80 -11.06
C VAL A 107 -2.89 5.51 -9.86
N LEU A 108 -1.59 5.30 -9.60
CA LEU A 108 -0.86 5.98 -8.53
C LEU A 108 -0.84 7.51 -8.67
N ALA A 109 -0.88 8.02 -9.90
CA ALA A 109 -0.94 9.45 -10.16
C ALA A 109 -2.26 10.10 -9.75
N GLY A 110 -3.30 9.28 -9.50
CA GLY A 110 -4.67 9.74 -9.29
C GLY A 110 -5.40 9.07 -8.15
N VAL A 111 -4.72 8.69 -7.07
CA VAL A 111 -5.38 7.98 -5.96
C VAL A 111 -6.26 8.95 -5.18
N ASP A 112 -7.55 8.64 -5.10
CA ASP A 112 -8.53 9.39 -4.32
C ASP A 112 -8.75 8.80 -2.93
N GLU A 113 -8.66 7.48 -2.82
CA GLU A 113 -8.87 6.75 -1.58
C GLU A 113 -7.79 5.67 -1.39
N VAL A 114 -7.27 5.61 -0.16
CA VAL A 114 -6.46 4.49 0.31
C VAL A 114 -7.35 3.64 1.22
N ALA A 115 -7.77 2.49 0.73
CA ALA A 115 -8.67 1.61 1.46
C ALA A 115 -7.92 0.40 2.01
N PHE A 116 -7.91 0.24 3.34
CA PHE A 116 -7.59 -1.04 3.96
C PHE A 116 -8.88 -1.84 4.11
N THR A 117 -8.98 -2.97 3.42
CA THR A 117 -10.23 -3.74 3.34
C THR A 117 -9.96 -5.23 3.38
N THR A 118 -10.99 -5.99 3.77
CA THR A 118 -10.97 -7.46 3.69
C THR A 118 -11.62 -7.99 2.41
N LEU A 119 -12.17 -7.09 1.58
CA LEU A 119 -12.75 -7.40 0.29
C LEU A 119 -11.66 -7.39 -0.77
N VAL A 120 -11.13 -8.58 -1.11
CA VAL A 120 -10.20 -8.71 -2.23
C VAL A 120 -10.99 -8.64 -3.54
N PRO A 121 -10.59 -7.77 -4.50
CA PRO A 121 -11.23 -7.72 -5.81
C PRO A 121 -11.32 -9.10 -6.47
N GLY A 122 -12.46 -9.41 -7.09
CA GLY A 122 -12.73 -10.71 -7.74
C GLY A 122 -13.24 -11.81 -6.80
N PHE A 123 -13.29 -11.56 -5.49
CA PHE A 123 -13.81 -12.51 -4.51
C PHE A 123 -15.20 -12.10 -4.03
N VAL A 124 -16.03 -13.11 -3.76
CA VAL A 124 -17.34 -12.95 -3.14
C VAL A 124 -17.24 -13.28 -1.66
N TYR A 125 -17.70 -12.37 -0.80
CA TYR A 125 -17.66 -12.53 0.65
C TYR A 125 -19.06 -12.62 1.24
N GLY A 126 -19.24 -13.58 2.15
CA GLY A 126 -20.43 -13.65 2.99
C GLY A 126 -20.31 -12.76 4.22
N PHE A 127 -21.47 -12.47 4.84
CA PHE A 127 -21.54 -11.66 6.05
C PHE A 127 -20.64 -12.23 7.15
N THR A 128 -19.68 -11.42 7.62
CA THR A 128 -18.66 -11.80 8.61
C THR A 128 -18.68 -10.74 9.72
N TYR A 129 -18.63 -11.17 10.98
CA TYR A 129 -18.52 -10.27 12.13
C TYR A 129 -17.04 -10.03 12.46
N PHE A 130 -16.68 -8.78 12.73
CA PHE A 130 -15.31 -8.39 13.04
C PHE A 130 -15.27 -7.69 14.40
N ASP A 131 -14.39 -8.18 15.27
CA ASP A 131 -13.88 -7.44 16.43
C ASP A 131 -12.39 -7.22 16.18
N VAL A 132 -12.08 -6.03 15.67
CA VAL A 132 -10.75 -5.63 15.22
C VAL A 132 -10.47 -4.22 15.70
N ALA A 133 -9.32 -4.03 16.34
CA ALA A 133 -8.77 -2.71 16.63
C ALA A 133 -7.71 -2.34 15.59
N VAL A 134 -7.64 -1.05 15.27
CA VAL A 134 -6.73 -0.47 14.27
C VAL A 134 -6.02 0.73 14.89
N ASP A 135 -4.71 0.85 14.64
CA ASP A 135 -3.90 1.98 15.07
C ASP A 135 -2.78 2.30 14.06
N ASN A 136 -2.08 3.43 14.25
CA ASN A 136 -0.84 3.81 13.56
C ASN A 136 -0.87 3.69 12.02
N ILE A 137 -1.99 4.09 11.40
CA ILE A 137 -2.07 4.16 9.94
C ILE A 137 -1.04 5.17 9.43
N SER A 138 -0.19 4.74 8.48
CA SER A 138 0.92 5.53 7.99
C SER A 138 1.10 5.42 6.49
N ILE A 139 1.58 6.53 5.91
CA ILE A 139 2.00 6.65 4.52
C ILE A 139 3.32 7.41 4.54
N SER A 140 4.42 6.76 4.17
CA SER A 140 5.76 7.34 4.26
C SER A 140 6.52 7.19 2.94
N PRO A 141 7.20 8.25 2.46
CA PRO A 141 8.18 8.07 1.41
C PRO A 141 9.35 7.23 1.92
N VAL A 142 9.89 6.35 1.10
CA VAL A 142 11.12 5.62 1.42
C VAL A 142 12.30 6.52 1.06
N PRO A 143 13.15 6.95 2.03
CA PRO A 143 14.28 7.82 1.72
C PRO A 143 15.26 7.13 0.78
N GLU A 144 15.67 7.82 -0.27
CA GLU A 144 16.69 7.29 -1.18
C GLU A 144 18.02 7.12 -0.41
N PRO A 145 18.77 6.01 -0.62
CA PRO A 145 20.08 5.83 -0.01
C PRO A 145 21.04 7.02 -0.25
N ALA A 146 20.88 7.72 -1.38
CA ALA A 146 21.65 8.90 -1.75
C ALA A 146 21.44 10.08 -0.78
N GLN A 147 20.26 10.24 -0.19
CA GLN A 147 19.99 11.31 0.78
C GLN A 147 20.81 11.12 2.06
N GLY A 148 20.90 9.89 2.55
CA GLY A 148 21.78 9.54 3.67
C GLY A 148 23.26 9.73 3.34
N GLY A 149 23.67 9.33 2.12
CA GLY A 149 25.02 9.56 1.61
C GLY A 149 25.39 11.03 1.54
N MET A 150 24.50 11.89 1.02
CA MET A 150 24.73 13.33 0.92
C MET A 150 24.76 14.01 2.29
N LEU A 151 23.91 13.60 3.23
CA LEU A 151 23.94 14.11 4.59
C LEU A 151 25.28 13.77 5.28
N LEU A 152 25.71 12.51 5.18
CA LEU A 152 27.00 12.07 5.74
C LEU A 152 28.17 12.80 5.08
N ALA A 153 28.15 12.97 3.76
CA ALA A 153 29.16 13.74 3.03
C ALA A 153 29.19 15.21 3.47
N GLY A 154 28.02 15.84 3.63
CA GLY A 154 27.89 17.20 4.13
C GLY A 154 28.45 17.37 5.54
N LEU A 155 28.09 16.45 6.46
CA LEU A 155 28.60 16.43 7.83
C LEU A 155 30.11 16.20 7.88
N ALA A 156 30.64 15.29 7.06
CA ALA A 156 32.07 15.03 6.95
C ALA A 156 32.83 16.26 6.42
N GLY A 157 32.28 16.93 5.41
CA GLY A 157 32.83 18.19 4.86
C GLY A 157 32.87 19.31 5.91
N MET A 158 31.80 19.48 6.68
CA MET A 158 31.72 20.45 7.77
C MET A 158 32.76 20.15 8.87
N ALA A 159 32.91 18.89 9.28
CA ALA A 159 33.90 18.49 10.27
C ALA A 159 35.34 18.73 9.79
N ALA A 160 35.63 18.46 8.52
CA ALA A 160 36.94 18.72 7.92
C ALA A 160 37.27 20.23 7.90
N LEU A 161 36.29 21.07 7.55
CA LEU A 161 36.44 22.53 7.56
C LEU A 161 36.65 23.08 8.98
N ALA A 162 35.91 22.57 9.96
CA ALA A 162 36.06 22.95 11.37
C ALA A 162 37.47 22.59 11.90
N ARG A 163 37.97 21.39 11.60
CA ARG A 163 39.34 20.99 11.95
C ARG A 163 40.40 21.86 11.28
N ARG A 164 40.17 22.31 10.05
CA ARG A 164 41.09 23.20 9.34
C ARG A 164 41.15 24.60 9.97
N ARG A 165 40.03 25.11 10.49
CA ARG A 165 40.00 26.39 11.23
C ARG A 165 40.69 26.29 12.59
N ALA A 166 40.54 25.18 13.31
CA ALA A 166 41.19 24.98 14.62
C ALA A 166 42.72 24.80 14.56
N ARG A 167 43.29 24.58 13.37
CA ARG A 167 44.74 24.42 13.13
C ARG A 167 45.41 25.67 12.57
N ARG A 168 44.66 26.77 12.39
CA ARG A 168 45.17 28.10 12.03
C ARG A 168 45.08 29.01 13.24
#